data_AF-A0A0R3WZD9-F1
#
_entry.id   AF-A0A0R3WZD9-F1
#
_cell.length_a   1.000
_cell.length_b   1.000
_cell.length_c   1.000
_cell.angle_alpha   90.00
_cell.angle_beta   90.00
_cell.angle_gamma   90.00
#
_symmetry.space_group_name_H-M   'P 1'
#
loop_
_entity.id
_entity.type
_entity.pdbx_description
1 polymer ?
#
loop_
_entity_poly.entity_id
_entity_poly.type
_entity_poly.pdbx_seq_one_letter_code
_entity_poly.pdbx_strand_id
1 'polypeptide(L)'
;MDDFTSAFLSRGKDELKDVEASISYTPFGVEAQNSEVSTNAESLRQQSADIEPDTVKQWRHEYHTNIEKKDANEAAKDKAMKECAAKELAEWQTWHKKNLIEAHKRNLAHEEELQAQRDKTMLLSQSVSNVNSSDSAIWERVCQLCDLTVPTWSGDSVFSKPSVGASSSKDVTRFRSLLLSLKNNPPRVCH
;
A
#
# COMPACT_ATOMS: atom_id res chain seq x y z
N MET A 1 -15.12 2.96 -1.16
CA MET A 1 -16.00 1.83 -0.80
C MET A 1 -17.11 1.84 -1.81
N ASP A 2 -17.19 0.78 -2.62
CA ASP A 2 -18.16 0.68 -3.72
C ASP A 2 -19.57 0.40 -3.19
N ASP A 3 -20.59 0.90 -3.89
CA ASP A 3 -22.01 0.81 -3.48
C ASP A 3 -22.48 -0.63 -3.27
N PHE A 4 -21.90 -1.58 -4.00
CA PHE A 4 -22.16 -3.02 -3.82
C PHE A 4 -21.78 -3.51 -2.42
N THR A 5 -20.62 -3.06 -1.93
CA THR A 5 -20.09 -3.44 -0.61
C THR A 5 -20.92 -2.83 0.51
N SER A 6 -21.38 -1.59 0.31
CA SER A 6 -22.32 -0.91 1.22
C SER A 6 -23.68 -1.63 1.27
N ALA A 7 -24.23 -2.02 0.12
CA ALA A 7 -25.49 -2.75 0.05
C ALA A 7 -25.41 -4.16 0.68
N PHE A 8 -24.29 -4.86 0.50
CA PHE A 8 -24.08 -6.18 1.10
C PHE A 8 -23.98 -6.11 2.64
N LEU A 9 -23.27 -5.11 3.17
CA LEU A 9 -23.15 -4.90 4.63
C LEU A 9 -24.46 -4.41 5.26
N SER A 10 -25.26 -3.61 4.54
CA SER A 10 -26.58 -3.16 5.01
C SER A 10 -27.63 -4.26 5.01
N ARG A 11 -27.51 -5.28 4.14
CA ARG A 11 -28.49 -6.38 4.03
C ARG A 11 -28.42 -7.40 5.17
N GLY A 12 -27.33 -7.42 5.95
CA GLY A 12 -27.07 -8.49 6.92
C GLY A 12 -27.81 -8.41 8.25
N LYS A 13 -28.55 -7.33 8.57
CA LYS A 13 -29.05 -7.10 9.93
C LYS A 13 -30.57 -7.18 10.11
N ASP A 14 -31.34 -6.87 9.05
CA ASP A 14 -32.80 -6.91 9.12
C ASP A 14 -33.38 -8.26 8.63
N GLU A 15 -32.73 -8.96 7.69
CA GLU A 15 -33.19 -10.29 7.23
C GLU A 15 -32.93 -11.44 8.24
N LEU A 16 -32.11 -11.23 9.28
CA LEU A 16 -31.78 -12.26 10.28
C LEU A 16 -32.57 -12.18 11.60
N LYS A 17 -33.25 -11.05 11.88
CA LYS A 17 -34.00 -10.86 13.12
C LYS A 17 -35.25 -11.74 13.25
N ASP A 18 -35.84 -12.15 12.13
CA ASP A 18 -37.00 -13.05 12.16
C ASP A 18 -36.59 -14.53 12.26
N VAL A 19 -35.31 -14.83 11.98
CA VAL A 19 -34.76 -16.19 12.04
C VAL A 19 -34.31 -16.53 13.47
N GLU A 20 -33.85 -15.55 14.25
CA GLU A 20 -33.42 -15.78 15.65
C GLU A 20 -34.60 -16.15 16.58
N ALA A 21 -35.81 -15.67 16.28
CA ALA A 21 -37.03 -16.06 17.00
C ALA A 21 -37.58 -17.43 16.60
N SER A 22 -37.18 -17.95 15.43
CA SER A 22 -37.68 -19.20 14.86
C SER A 22 -36.78 -20.41 15.15
N ILE A 23 -35.56 -20.20 15.65
CA ILE A 23 -34.62 -21.26 16.00
C ILE A 23 -34.65 -21.47 17.52
N SER A 24 -35.57 -22.30 18.00
CA SER A 24 -35.44 -22.87 19.33
C SER A 24 -34.40 -24.00 19.27
N TYR A 25 -33.15 -23.70 19.60
CA TYR A 25 -32.14 -24.73 19.73
C TYR A 25 -32.43 -25.57 20.98
N THR A 26 -32.98 -26.76 20.77
CA THR A 26 -33.00 -27.82 21.79
C THR A 26 -31.99 -28.89 21.37
N PRO A 27 -31.06 -29.30 22.25
CA PRO A 27 -30.01 -30.27 21.90
C PRO A 27 -30.53 -31.67 21.52
N PHE A 28 -31.84 -31.93 21.64
CA PHE A 28 -32.48 -33.19 21.30
C PHE A 28 -33.63 -33.08 20.28
N GLY A 29 -33.89 -31.90 19.69
CA GLY A 29 -34.83 -31.76 18.56
C GLY A 29 -36.25 -32.27 18.83
N VAL A 30 -36.82 -32.03 20.00
CA VAL A 30 -38.23 -32.35 20.28
C VAL A 30 -39.07 -31.09 20.11
N GLU A 31 -39.74 -30.98 18.98
CA GLU A 31 -40.79 -29.99 18.75
C GLU A 31 -41.98 -30.30 19.66
N ALA A 32 -42.33 -29.37 20.55
CA ALA A 32 -43.52 -29.48 21.39
C ALA A 32 -44.77 -29.27 20.54
N GLN A 33 -45.27 -30.34 19.92
CA GLN A 33 -46.62 -30.35 19.35
C GLN A 33 -47.63 -30.69 20.45
N ASN A 34 -48.55 -29.75 20.70
CA ASN A 34 -49.77 -29.97 21.47
C ASN A 34 -50.60 -31.08 20.80
N SER A 35 -50.68 -32.25 21.43
CA SER A 35 -51.69 -33.26 21.11
C SER A 35 -52.18 -33.89 22.41
N GLU A 36 -53.31 -33.41 22.91
CA GLU A 36 -54.13 -34.13 23.87
C GLU A 36 -54.55 -35.46 23.23
N VAL A 37 -54.20 -36.60 23.86
CA VAL A 37 -54.97 -37.86 23.98
C VAL A 37 -54.01 -39.01 24.39
N SER A 38 -54.34 -39.63 25.55
CA SER A 38 -54.03 -41.01 25.98
C SER A 38 -53.27 -41.15 27.32
N THR A 39 -53.93 -40.72 28.39
CA THR A 39 -53.45 -40.55 29.77
C THR A 39 -53.34 -41.81 30.64
N ASN A 40 -53.08 -43.01 30.11
CA ASN A 40 -52.99 -44.21 30.98
C ASN A 40 -51.77 -45.13 30.79
N ALA A 41 -50.91 -44.91 29.79
CA ALA A 41 -49.67 -45.68 29.63
C ALA A 41 -48.39 -44.91 30.06
N GLU A 42 -48.45 -43.58 30.14
CA GLU A 42 -47.32 -42.72 30.51
C GLU A 42 -47.04 -42.69 32.01
N SER A 43 -48.08 -42.90 32.84
CA SER A 43 -47.98 -42.81 34.30
C SER A 43 -47.04 -43.86 34.93
N LEU A 44 -46.80 -45.00 34.27
CA LEU A 44 -45.87 -46.03 34.76
C LEU A 44 -44.41 -45.79 34.31
N ARG A 45 -44.17 -44.98 33.27
CA ARG A 45 -42.81 -44.60 32.84
C ARG A 45 -42.30 -43.34 33.55
N GLN A 46 -43.20 -42.52 34.09
CA GLN A 46 -42.87 -41.32 34.87
C GLN A 46 -42.32 -41.62 36.28
N GLN A 47 -42.48 -42.83 36.81
CA GLN A 47 -41.97 -43.18 38.15
C GLN A 47 -40.47 -43.53 38.19
N SER A 48 -39.82 -43.70 37.03
CA SER A 48 -38.36 -43.85 36.94
C SER A 48 -37.64 -42.56 36.51
N ALA A 49 -38.34 -41.42 36.48
CA ALA A 49 -37.90 -40.21 35.78
C ALA A 49 -37.15 -39.17 36.65
N ASP A 50 -37.04 -39.35 37.97
CA ASP A 50 -36.47 -38.33 38.86
C ASP A 50 -34.94 -38.42 39.07
N ILE A 51 -34.28 -39.43 38.51
CA ILE A 51 -32.83 -39.61 38.66
C ILE A 51 -32.20 -39.62 37.27
N GLU A 52 -31.58 -38.50 36.90
CA GLU A 52 -30.77 -38.43 35.68
C GLU A 52 -29.69 -39.54 35.74
N PRO A 53 -29.58 -40.39 34.70
CA PRO A 53 -28.63 -41.50 34.70
C PRO A 53 -27.20 -40.96 34.80
N ASP A 54 -26.36 -41.62 35.59
CA ASP A 54 -25.01 -41.13 35.89
C ASP A 54 -24.13 -40.97 34.65
N THR A 55 -24.40 -41.74 33.59
CA THR A 55 -23.78 -41.57 32.27
C THR A 55 -24.08 -40.22 31.62
N VAL A 56 -25.29 -39.67 31.81
CA VAL A 56 -25.66 -38.35 31.29
C VAL A 56 -25.04 -37.25 32.13
N LYS A 57 -24.95 -37.42 33.46
CA LYS A 57 -24.22 -36.47 34.33
C LYS A 57 -22.74 -36.38 33.95
N GLN A 58 -22.11 -37.52 33.72
CA GLN A 58 -20.73 -37.61 33.26
C GLN A 58 -20.57 -36.90 31.90
N TRP A 59 -21.45 -37.19 30.94
CA TRP A 59 -21.40 -36.56 29.62
C TRP A 59 -21.58 -35.04 29.68
N ARG A 60 -22.51 -34.53 30.49
CA ARG A 60 -22.68 -33.08 30.68
C ARG A 60 -21.42 -32.43 31.23
N HIS A 61 -20.79 -33.05 32.22
CA HIS A 61 -19.55 -32.55 32.79
C HIS A 61 -18.42 -32.53 31.75
N GLU A 62 -18.24 -33.62 31.00
CA GLU A 62 -17.25 -33.72 29.92
C GLU A 62 -17.53 -32.72 28.78
N TYR A 63 -18.80 -32.50 28.45
CA TYR A 63 -19.21 -31.52 27.45
C TYR A 63 -18.91 -30.08 27.90
N HIS A 64 -19.31 -29.71 29.12
CA HIS A 64 -19.03 -28.38 29.67
C HIS A 64 -17.53 -28.12 29.77
N THR A 65 -16.75 -29.06 30.28
CA THR A 65 -15.29 -28.93 30.37
C THR A 65 -14.64 -28.81 28.98
N ASN A 66 -15.17 -29.49 27.95
CA ASN A 66 -14.68 -29.35 26.59
C ASN A 66 -15.02 -27.98 25.97
N ILE A 67 -16.19 -27.42 26.29
CA ILE A 67 -16.56 -26.06 25.86
C ILE A 67 -15.64 -25.04 26.54
N GLU A 68 -15.47 -25.10 27.86
CA GLU A 68 -14.58 -24.19 28.59
C GLU A 68 -13.14 -24.24 28.06
N LYS A 69 -12.65 -25.44 27.70
CA LYS A 69 -11.33 -25.60 27.08
C LYS A 69 -11.24 -24.94 25.71
N LYS A 70 -12.30 -25.01 24.89
CA LYS A 70 -12.35 -24.35 23.58
C LYS A 70 -12.38 -22.83 23.74
N ASP A 71 -13.22 -22.33 24.63
CA ASP A 71 -13.35 -20.89 24.91
C ASP A 71 -12.03 -20.31 25.43
N ALA A 72 -11.35 -21.02 26.33
CA ALA A 72 -10.03 -20.60 26.83
C ALA A 72 -8.96 -20.58 25.73
N ASN A 73 -9.00 -21.54 24.79
CA ASN A 73 -8.07 -21.59 23.66
C ASN A 73 -8.35 -20.45 22.66
N GLU A 74 -9.62 -20.17 22.38
CA GLU A 74 -10.01 -19.06 21.52
C GLU A 74 -9.60 -17.72 22.13
N ALA A 75 -9.87 -17.50 23.42
CA ALA A 75 -9.42 -16.30 24.13
C ALA A 75 -7.90 -16.12 24.11
N ALA A 76 -7.14 -17.23 24.23
CA ALA A 76 -5.68 -17.19 24.13
C ALA A 76 -5.21 -16.82 22.71
N LYS A 77 -5.84 -17.37 21.66
CA LYS A 77 -5.54 -17.04 20.26
C LYS A 77 -5.87 -15.60 19.93
N ASP A 78 -7.01 -15.10 20.39
CA ASP A 78 -7.41 -13.71 20.19
C ASP A 78 -6.43 -12.74 20.84
N LYS A 79 -5.98 -13.06 22.05
CA LYS A 79 -4.96 -12.26 22.74
C LYS A 79 -3.65 -12.27 21.96
N ALA A 80 -3.18 -13.45 21.53
CA ALA A 80 -1.95 -13.56 20.74
C ALA A 80 -2.06 -12.80 19.41
N MET A 81 -3.20 -12.86 18.73
CA MET A 81 -3.44 -12.14 17.48
C MET A 81 -3.42 -10.62 17.67
N LYS A 82 -4.03 -10.12 18.75
CA LYS A 82 -3.99 -8.69 19.12
C LYS A 82 -2.56 -8.23 19.45
N GLU A 83 -1.80 -9.05 20.17
CA GLU A 83 -0.40 -8.74 20.49
C GLU A 83 0.49 -8.73 19.23
N CYS A 84 0.32 -9.67 18.31
CA CYS A 84 1.02 -9.68 17.03
C CYS A 84 0.67 -8.44 16.19
N ALA A 85 -0.62 -8.11 16.05
CA ALA A 85 -1.05 -6.93 15.32
C ALA A 85 -0.47 -5.63 15.91
N ALA A 86 -0.40 -5.52 17.25
CA ALA A 86 0.22 -4.38 17.91
C ALA A 86 1.72 -4.28 17.64
N LYS A 87 2.44 -5.41 17.60
CA LYS A 87 3.87 -5.45 17.27
C LYS A 87 4.11 -5.04 15.82
N GLU A 88 3.37 -5.61 14.87
CA GLU A 88 3.47 -5.27 13.45
C GLU A 88 3.21 -3.79 13.20
N LEU A 89 2.22 -3.21 13.89
CA LEU A 89 1.94 -1.78 13.79
C LEU A 89 3.11 -0.92 14.32
N ALA A 90 3.70 -1.30 15.45
CA ALA A 90 4.86 -0.59 15.99
C ALA A 90 6.09 -0.71 15.07
N GLU A 91 6.33 -1.90 14.51
CA GLU A 91 7.39 -2.14 13.53
C GLU A 91 7.17 -1.31 12.26
N TRP A 92 5.95 -1.26 11.74
CA TRP A 92 5.63 -0.44 10.58
C TRP A 92 5.83 1.06 10.87
N GLN A 93 5.41 1.55 12.03
CA GLN A 93 5.60 2.95 12.42
C GLN A 93 7.08 3.31 12.53
N THR A 94 7.90 2.43 13.11
CA THR A 94 9.35 2.67 13.22
C THR A 94 10.03 2.62 11.85
N TRP A 95 9.67 1.64 11.01
CA TRP A 95 10.13 1.56 9.62
C TRP A 95 9.74 2.82 8.83
N HIS A 96 8.49 3.27 8.93
CA HIS A 96 8.00 4.45 8.23
C HIS A 96 8.78 5.71 8.62
N LYS A 97 8.96 5.95 9.93
CA LYS A 97 9.76 7.08 10.43
C LYS A 97 11.20 7.04 9.91
N LYS A 98 11.85 5.87 9.95
CA LYS A 98 13.21 5.70 9.43
C LYS A 98 13.28 6.03 7.93
N ASN A 99 12.34 5.51 7.15
CA ASN A 99 12.30 5.77 5.70
C ASN A 99 12.06 7.24 5.38
N LEU A 100 11.21 7.92 6.14
CA LEU A 100 10.98 9.35 5.96
C LEU A 100 12.26 10.17 6.21
N ILE A 101 13.00 9.87 7.29
CA ILE A 101 14.28 10.53 7.59
C ILE A 101 15.29 10.28 6.48
N GLU A 102 15.41 9.03 6.03
CA GLU A 102 16.32 8.65 4.94
C GLU A 102 15.94 9.31 3.60
N ALA A 103 14.64 9.40 3.29
CA ALA A 103 14.15 10.10 2.11
C ALA A 103 14.46 11.60 2.17
N HIS A 104 14.21 12.22 3.33
CA HIS A 104 14.55 13.63 3.54
C HIS A 104 16.05 13.89 3.38
N LYS A 105 16.90 13.03 3.95
CA LYS A 105 18.36 13.12 3.79
C LYS A 105 18.79 13.02 2.32
N ARG A 106 18.21 12.10 1.56
CA ARG A 106 18.48 11.99 0.12
C ARG A 106 18.03 13.24 -0.65
N ASN A 107 16.86 13.79 -0.33
CA ASN A 107 16.36 15.01 -0.95
C ASN A 107 17.28 16.20 -0.67
N LEU A 108 17.77 16.35 0.56
CA LEU A 108 18.73 17.40 0.91
C LEU A 108 20.05 17.25 0.14
N ALA A 109 20.61 16.04 0.09
CA ALA A 109 21.83 15.78 -0.68
C ALA A 109 21.65 16.06 -2.17
N HIS A 110 20.47 15.73 -2.71
CA HIS A 110 20.12 16.04 -4.09
C HIS A 110 19.97 17.55 -4.33
N GLU A 111 19.38 18.29 -3.39
CA GLU A 111 19.29 19.75 -3.49
C GLU A 111 20.66 20.43 -3.41
N GLU A 112 21.57 19.93 -2.57
CA GLU A 112 22.96 20.40 -2.50
C GLU A 112 23.68 20.18 -3.84
N GLU A 113 23.53 19.02 -4.46
CA GLU A 113 24.08 18.75 -5.80
C GLU A 113 23.48 19.68 -6.85
N LEU A 114 22.15 19.87 -6.84
CA LEU A 114 21.49 20.82 -7.74
C LEU A 114 22.01 22.25 -7.54
N GLN A 115 22.22 22.66 -6.29
CA GLN A 115 22.78 23.97 -6.00
C GLN A 115 24.20 24.11 -6.53
N ALA A 116 25.06 23.10 -6.33
CA ALA A 116 26.41 23.09 -6.89
C ALA A 116 26.41 23.16 -8.43
N GLN A 117 25.48 22.47 -9.09
CA GLN A 117 25.31 22.56 -10.54
C GLN A 117 24.83 23.95 -10.99
N ARG A 118 23.91 24.58 -10.24
CA ARG A 118 23.46 25.96 -10.51
C ARG A 118 24.61 26.96 -10.35
N ASP A 119 25.39 26.85 -9.28
CA ASP A 119 26.53 27.74 -9.03
C ASP A 119 27.61 27.57 -10.12
N LYS A 120 27.90 26.32 -10.52
CA LYS A 120 28.78 26.02 -11.65
C LYS A 120 28.28 26.66 -12.96
N THR A 121 26.97 26.53 -13.24
CA THR A 121 26.34 27.14 -14.42
C THR A 121 26.42 28.66 -14.36
N MET A 122 26.19 29.27 -13.19
CA MET A 122 26.29 30.71 -13.00
C MET A 122 27.72 31.22 -13.25
N LEU A 123 28.74 30.54 -12.71
CA LEU A 123 30.14 30.88 -12.95
C LEU A 123 30.53 30.73 -14.43
N LEU A 124 30.09 29.65 -15.08
CA LEU A 124 30.28 29.46 -16.52
C LEU A 124 29.62 30.60 -17.31
N SER A 125 28.38 30.96 -17.01
CA SER A 125 27.67 32.06 -17.67
C SER A 125 28.37 33.39 -17.49
N GLN A 126 28.81 33.73 -16.27
CA GLN A 126 29.55 34.95 -16.00
C GLN A 126 30.85 35.00 -16.80
N SER A 127 31.56 33.87 -16.87
CA SER A 127 32.82 33.78 -17.61
C SER A 127 32.65 33.99 -19.12
N VAL A 128 31.48 33.68 -19.69
CA VAL A 128 31.20 33.85 -21.13
C VAL A 128 30.81 35.30 -21.46
N SER A 129 30.25 36.05 -20.50
CA SER A 129 29.68 37.39 -20.76
C SER A 129 30.69 38.49 -21.15
N ASN A 130 31.95 38.37 -20.74
CA ASN A 130 32.95 39.46 -20.85
C ASN A 130 34.19 39.11 -21.70
N VAL A 131 34.11 38.11 -22.59
CA VAL A 131 35.29 37.58 -23.32
C VAL A 131 35.10 37.66 -24.83
N ASN A 132 36.20 37.90 -25.57
CA ASN A 132 36.22 38.09 -27.01
C ASN A 132 35.84 36.81 -27.79
N SER A 133 34.90 36.90 -28.72
CA SER A 133 34.38 35.75 -29.49
C SER A 133 35.39 34.96 -30.33
N SER A 134 36.62 35.48 -30.48
CA SER A 134 37.77 34.81 -31.10
C SER A 134 38.42 33.74 -30.23
N ASP A 135 38.13 33.71 -28.92
CA ASP A 135 38.71 32.75 -28.00
C ASP A 135 37.97 31.40 -28.06
N SER A 136 38.71 30.35 -28.44
CA SER A 136 38.23 28.97 -28.49
C SER A 136 37.68 28.48 -27.15
N ALA A 137 38.23 28.98 -26.03
CA ALA A 137 37.83 28.56 -24.69
C ALA A 137 36.41 29.04 -24.31
N ILE A 138 35.88 30.08 -24.95
CA ILE A 138 34.50 30.52 -24.74
C ILE A 138 33.53 29.52 -25.35
N TRP A 139 33.80 29.08 -26.58
CA TRP A 139 32.92 28.14 -27.29
C TRP A 139 32.88 26.77 -26.62
N GLU A 140 33.96 26.34 -25.98
CA GLU A 140 33.95 25.17 -25.10
C GLU A 140 33.01 25.35 -23.90
N ARG A 141 33.07 26.49 -23.22
CA ARG A 141 32.17 26.82 -22.08
C ARG A 141 30.71 26.98 -22.50
N VAL A 142 30.45 27.57 -23.66
CA VAL A 142 29.10 27.64 -24.26
C VAL A 142 28.55 26.23 -24.53
N CYS A 143 29.38 25.34 -25.07
CA CYS A 143 28.99 23.94 -25.26
C CYS A 143 28.72 23.19 -23.95
N GLN A 144 29.34 23.59 -22.83
CA GLN A 144 29.07 23.02 -21.50
C GLN A 144 27.77 23.56 -20.88
N LEU A 145 27.42 24.81 -21.18
CA LEU A 145 26.15 25.44 -20.74
C LEU A 145 24.95 24.91 -21.53
N CYS A 146 25.13 24.59 -22.81
CA CYS A 146 24.13 23.91 -23.60
C CYS A 146 24.15 22.42 -23.27
N ASP A 147 23.04 21.86 -22.78
CA ASP A 147 22.90 20.42 -22.67
C ASP A 147 22.80 19.81 -24.09
N LEU A 148 23.96 19.48 -24.65
CA LEU A 148 24.08 18.90 -26.00
C LEU A 148 23.89 17.38 -25.98
N THR A 149 23.47 16.78 -24.85
CA THR A 149 23.10 15.38 -24.80
C THR A 149 21.75 15.20 -25.50
N VAL A 150 21.79 14.85 -26.79
CA VAL A 150 20.60 14.35 -27.47
C VAL A 150 20.28 13.01 -26.80
N PRO A 151 19.09 12.81 -26.22
CA PRO A 151 18.67 11.47 -25.89
C PRO A 151 18.63 10.73 -27.22
N THR A 152 19.60 9.83 -27.44
CA THR A 152 19.54 8.88 -28.54
C THR A 152 18.22 8.17 -28.38
N TRP A 153 17.28 8.49 -29.27
CA TRP A 153 16.17 7.64 -29.60
C TRP A 153 16.80 6.31 -30.08
N SER A 154 17.13 5.44 -29.14
CA SER A 154 17.33 4.04 -29.43
C SER A 154 15.95 3.45 -29.20
N GLY A 155 15.21 3.27 -30.29
CA GLY A 155 13.76 3.05 -30.30
C GLY A 155 13.33 1.72 -29.72
N ASP A 156 13.46 1.52 -28.41
CA ASP A 156 12.94 0.33 -27.72
C ASP A 156 12.43 0.56 -26.28
N SER A 157 12.41 1.80 -25.79
CA SER A 157 11.87 2.12 -24.46
C SER A 157 10.52 2.81 -24.56
N VAL A 158 9.44 2.02 -24.50
CA VAL A 158 8.04 2.47 -24.47
C VAL A 158 7.70 3.29 -23.20
N PHE A 159 8.62 3.44 -22.25
CA PHE A 159 8.39 4.15 -20.99
C PHE A 159 9.34 5.31 -20.68
N SER A 160 10.14 5.76 -21.65
CA SER A 160 10.90 7.00 -21.50
C SER A 160 10.00 8.19 -21.76
N LYS A 161 9.34 8.68 -20.71
CA LYS A 161 8.62 9.96 -20.70
C LYS A 161 9.53 11.03 -21.35
N PRO A 162 9.07 11.74 -22.40
CA PRO A 162 9.88 12.77 -23.03
C PRO A 162 10.27 13.80 -21.98
N SER A 163 11.57 14.00 -21.76
CA SER A 163 12.03 15.12 -20.94
C SER A 163 11.50 16.42 -21.58
N VAL A 164 11.19 17.39 -20.71
CA VAL A 164 10.58 18.68 -21.07
C VAL A 164 11.46 19.35 -22.15
N GLY A 165 11.07 19.19 -23.42
CA GLY A 165 11.88 19.61 -24.57
C GLY A 165 11.59 18.86 -25.88
N ALA A 166 10.98 17.66 -25.84
CA ALA A 166 10.69 16.85 -27.04
C ALA A 166 9.61 17.43 -27.99
N SER A 167 9.06 18.60 -27.67
CA SER A 167 8.21 19.39 -28.57
C SER A 167 8.99 20.65 -28.95
N SER A 168 9.87 20.57 -29.94
CA SER A 168 10.41 21.78 -30.53
C SER A 168 10.48 21.59 -32.04
N SER A 169 9.72 22.41 -32.77
CA SER A 169 9.85 22.66 -34.20
C SER A 169 11.19 23.34 -34.57
N LYS A 170 12.19 23.30 -33.68
CA LYS A 170 13.48 23.96 -33.79
C LYS A 170 14.53 22.90 -34.09
N ASP A 171 15.39 23.18 -35.06
CA ASP A 171 16.43 22.26 -35.50
C ASP A 171 17.60 22.23 -34.50
N VAL A 172 17.39 21.53 -33.38
CA VAL A 172 18.38 21.37 -32.31
C VAL A 172 19.63 20.64 -32.81
N THR A 173 19.48 19.73 -33.77
CA THR A 173 20.60 19.01 -34.39
C THR A 173 21.51 19.96 -35.17
N ARG A 174 20.94 20.83 -36.03
CA ARG A 174 21.73 21.87 -36.73
C ARG A 174 22.38 22.85 -35.76
N PHE A 175 21.66 23.25 -34.72
CA PHE A 175 22.22 24.14 -33.69
C PHE A 175 23.43 23.52 -32.99
N ARG A 176 23.36 22.23 -32.63
CA ARG A 176 24.49 21.48 -32.06
C ARG A 176 25.67 21.42 -33.03
N SER A 177 25.43 21.12 -34.30
CA SER A 177 26.48 21.11 -35.33
C SER A 177 27.18 22.47 -35.48
N LEU A 178 26.41 23.57 -35.43
CA LEU A 178 26.95 24.91 -35.49
C LEU A 178 27.84 25.23 -34.27
N LEU A 179 27.38 24.92 -33.06
CA LEU A 179 28.17 25.12 -31.83
C LEU A 179 29.46 24.31 -31.82
N LEU A 180 29.42 23.05 -32.27
CA LEU A 180 30.62 22.21 -32.39
C LEU A 180 31.60 22.75 -33.44
N SER A 181 31.10 23.31 -34.54
CA SER A 181 31.93 23.96 -35.55
C SER A 181 32.65 25.18 -34.99
N LEU A 182 31.93 26.04 -34.25
CA LEU A 182 32.49 27.21 -33.57
C LEU A 182 33.51 26.84 -32.50
N LYS A 183 33.31 25.72 -31.80
CA LYS A 183 34.29 25.15 -30.85
C LYS A 183 35.58 24.74 -31.55
N ASN A 184 35.48 24.08 -32.70
CA ASN A 184 36.65 23.54 -33.40
C ASN A 184 37.35 24.59 -34.28
N ASN A 185 36.62 25.61 -34.75
CA ASN A 185 37.12 26.68 -35.63
C ASN A 185 36.47 28.01 -35.23
N PRO A 186 36.98 28.70 -34.20
CA PRO A 186 36.44 30.00 -33.79
C PRO A 186 36.65 31.07 -34.88
N PRO A 187 35.71 32.01 -35.04
CA PRO A 187 35.82 33.08 -36.03
C PRO A 187 37.03 33.97 -35.73
N ARG A 188 37.85 34.23 -36.75
CA ARG A 188 38.96 35.18 -36.66
C ARG A 188 38.40 36.61 -36.69
N VAL A 189 38.59 37.36 -35.61
CA VAL A 189 38.23 38.78 -35.58
C VAL A 189 39.31 39.53 -36.34
N CYS A 190 38.99 40.01 -37.55
CA CYS A 190 39.84 40.94 -38.28
C CYS A 190 39.73 42.31 -37.61
N HIS A 191 40.86 42.83 -37.10
CA HIS A 191 41.01 44.23 -36.70
C HIS A 191 41.36 45.09 -37.91
#